data_AF-A0A973FXH6-F1
#
_entry.id   AF-A0A973FXH6-F1
#
_cell.length_a   1.000
_cell.length_b   1.000
_cell.length_c   1.000
_cell.angle_alpha   90.00
_cell.angle_beta   90.00
_cell.angle_gamma   90.00
#
_symmetry.space_group_name_H-M   'P 1'
#
loop_
_entity.id
_entity.type
_entity.pdbx_description
1 polymer ?
#
loop_
_entity_poly.entity_id
_entity_poly.type
_entity_poly.pdbx_seq_one_letter_code
_entity_poly.pdbx_strand_id
1 'polypeptide(L)'
;VNEVIRMQSGKLCSPGASVFLAGSPVMFPNLKIPKLLEDAGIHVAADELCTSERILAGVPLFEDNSEFAMLRALAEQSHLGCSCPTYADNKRRLDNIMAVMRDRNISGLILHILKGCHPYDICSFKMEQVLRENGFHFLRIETDQSREDSKSLLLRLEAFSAVIQ
;
A
#
# COMPACT_ATOMS: atom_id res chain seq x y z
N VAL A 1 30.11 16.36 12.80
CA VAL A 1 29.33 15.48 13.72
C VAL A 1 28.21 16.24 14.46
N ASN A 2 28.20 17.59 14.51
CA ASN A 2 27.13 18.37 15.18
C ASN A 2 26.18 19.14 14.24
N GLU A 3 26.08 18.78 12.95
CA GLU A 3 25.21 19.50 11.99
C GLU A 3 24.07 18.65 11.39
N VAL A 4 23.91 17.39 11.80
CA VAL A 4 22.92 16.46 11.19
C VAL A 4 21.63 16.33 12.01
N ILE A 5 21.55 16.92 13.20
CA ILE A 5 20.35 16.86 14.06
C ILE A 5 19.80 18.26 14.32
N ARG A 6 19.48 18.98 13.24
CA ARG A 6 18.40 19.97 13.28
C ARG A 6 17.19 19.31 12.61
N MET A 7 16.55 18.42 13.36
CA MET A 7 15.11 18.21 13.17
C MET A 7 14.50 19.59 13.36
N GLN A 8 14.27 20.30 12.25
CA GLN A 8 13.28 21.34 12.24
C GLN A 8 12.04 20.69 12.83
N SER A 9 11.52 21.31 13.88
CA SER A 9 10.15 21.17 14.35
C SER A 9 9.21 21.55 13.20
N GLY A 10 9.24 20.77 12.12
CA GLY A 10 8.29 20.81 11.05
C GLY A 10 6.98 20.39 11.68
N LYS A 11 5.96 21.24 11.54
CA LYS A 11 4.56 20.87 11.69
C LYS A 11 4.41 19.37 11.47
N LEU A 12 3.95 18.62 12.49
CA LEU A 12 3.23 17.37 12.19
C LEU A 12 2.30 17.72 11.04
N CYS A 13 2.45 17.03 9.91
CA CYS A 13 1.74 17.35 8.67
C CYS A 13 0.33 17.81 9.02
N SER A 14 -0.07 18.96 8.45
CA SER A 14 -1.45 19.46 8.49
C SER A 14 -2.45 18.31 8.35
N PRO A 15 -3.71 18.44 8.82
CA PRO A 15 -4.74 17.41 8.67
C PRO A 15 -5.02 17.17 7.18
N GLY A 16 -4.13 16.41 6.55
CA GLY A 16 -4.13 16.04 5.15
C GLY A 16 -4.87 14.73 5.04
N ALA A 17 -5.47 14.55 3.87
CA ALA A 17 -6.11 13.31 3.48
C ALA A 17 -5.22 12.10 3.81
N SER A 18 -5.67 11.25 4.74
CA SER A 18 -4.99 10.00 5.08
C SER A 18 -5.48 8.89 4.15
N VAL A 19 -4.55 8.18 3.52
CA VAL A 19 -4.87 7.12 2.55
C VAL A 19 -4.19 5.80 2.88
N PHE A 20 -4.80 4.74 2.38
CA PHE A 20 -4.22 3.41 2.31
C PHE A 20 -3.56 3.22 0.94
N LEU A 21 -2.27 2.90 0.89
CA LEU A 21 -1.54 2.66 -0.36
C LEU A 21 -1.40 1.17 -0.64
N ALA A 22 -2.11 0.64 -1.63
CA ALA A 22 -2.02 -0.78 -2.00
C ALA A 22 -1.40 -0.95 -3.39
N GLY A 23 -0.85 -2.13 -3.67
CA GLY A 23 -0.55 -2.55 -5.05
C GLY A 23 0.89 -2.94 -5.34
N SER A 24 1.35 -2.60 -6.55
CA SER A 24 2.69 -2.90 -7.07
C SER A 24 3.79 -2.24 -6.24
N PRO A 25 4.99 -2.86 -6.17
CA PRO A 25 6.08 -2.38 -5.34
C PRO A 25 6.53 -0.97 -5.75
N VAL A 26 6.88 -0.17 -4.74
CA VAL A 26 7.68 1.06 -4.90
C VAL A 26 9.07 0.73 -4.40
N MET A 27 10.07 0.84 -5.28
CA MET A 27 11.45 0.43 -4.99
C MET A 27 12.44 1.53 -5.36
N PHE A 28 13.41 1.78 -4.48
CA PHE A 28 14.55 2.63 -4.77
C PHE A 28 15.28 2.14 -6.04
N PRO A 29 15.68 3.03 -6.98
CA PRO A 29 15.75 4.50 -6.89
C PRO A 29 14.45 5.25 -7.23
N ASN A 30 13.38 4.56 -7.62
CA ASN A 30 12.15 5.23 -8.03
C ASN A 30 11.19 5.45 -6.85
N LEU A 31 11.23 6.66 -6.31
CA LEU A 31 10.33 7.14 -5.25
C LEU A 31 9.26 8.10 -5.78
N LYS A 32 8.90 7.99 -7.06
CA LYS A 32 7.93 8.87 -7.71
C LYS A 32 6.57 8.88 -7.02
N ILE A 33 6.01 7.71 -6.69
CA ILE A 33 4.68 7.62 -6.07
C ILE A 33 4.65 8.28 -4.68
N PRO A 34 5.52 7.92 -3.72
CA PRO A 34 5.60 8.61 -2.45
C PRO A 34 5.78 10.12 -2.60
N LYS A 35 6.65 10.55 -3.54
CA LYS A 35 6.89 11.97 -3.76
C LYS A 35 5.65 12.72 -4.27
N LEU A 36 4.92 12.12 -5.21
CA LEU A 36 3.67 12.69 -5.72
C LEU A 36 2.56 12.75 -4.68
N LEU A 37 2.49 11.75 -3.78
CA LEU A 37 1.54 11.75 -2.67
C LEU A 37 1.84 12.90 -1.70
N GLU A 38 3.11 13.08 -1.33
CA GLU A 38 3.54 14.21 -0.50
C GLU A 38 3.25 15.56 -1.17
N ASP A 39 3.54 15.70 -2.47
CA ASP A 39 3.29 16.93 -3.23
C ASP A 39 1.77 17.24 -3.33
N ALA A 40 0.91 16.22 -3.36
CA ALA A 40 -0.54 16.34 -3.31
C ALA A 40 -1.11 16.58 -1.88
N GLY A 41 -0.26 16.66 -0.86
CA GLY A 41 -0.66 16.81 0.54
C GLY A 41 -1.35 15.57 1.13
N ILE A 42 -1.12 14.40 0.53
CA ILE A 42 -1.67 13.12 0.96
C ILE A 42 -0.69 12.41 1.89
N HIS A 43 -1.20 11.90 3.01
CA HIS A 43 -0.42 11.11 3.96
C HIS A 43 -0.74 9.62 3.83
N VAL A 44 0.28 8.78 3.64
CA VAL A 44 0.12 7.32 3.61
C VAL A 44 0.12 6.82 5.05
N ALA A 45 -1.07 6.49 5.57
CA ALA A 45 -1.25 6.05 6.96
C ALA A 45 -1.07 4.53 7.14
N ALA A 46 -1.30 3.77 6.09
CA ALA A 46 -1.04 2.34 6.00
C ALA A 46 -0.76 1.95 4.55
N ASP A 47 -0.06 0.84 4.36
CA ASP A 47 0.26 0.34 3.03
C ASP A 47 0.11 -1.18 2.95
N GLU A 48 -0.17 -1.66 1.75
CA GLU A 48 -0.08 -3.07 1.40
C GLU A 48 0.81 -3.19 0.17
N LEU A 49 2.12 -3.00 0.32
CA LEU A 49 3.10 -3.09 -0.76
C LEU A 49 4.05 -4.28 -0.60
N CYS A 50 4.49 -4.86 -1.72
CA CYS A 50 5.50 -5.94 -1.71
C CYS A 50 6.87 -5.50 -1.14
N THR A 51 7.10 -4.20 -1.00
CA THR A 51 8.35 -3.62 -0.48
C THR A 51 8.23 -3.05 0.93
N SER A 52 7.07 -3.17 1.57
CA SER A 52 6.81 -2.65 2.91
C SER A 52 6.05 -3.69 3.75
N GLU A 53 4.78 -3.46 4.11
CA GLU A 53 4.08 -4.27 5.12
C GLU A 53 4.11 -5.77 4.81
N ARG A 54 4.04 -6.14 3.53
CA ARG A 54 4.00 -7.55 3.12
C ARG A 54 5.28 -8.32 3.38
N ILE A 55 6.44 -7.65 3.42
CA ILE A 55 7.71 -8.31 3.77
C ILE A 55 7.69 -8.74 5.24
N LEU A 56 6.96 -7.99 6.06
CA LEU A 56 6.83 -8.22 7.50
C LEU A 56 5.59 -9.07 7.83
N ALA A 57 4.83 -9.52 6.83
CA ALA A 57 3.59 -10.23 7.04
C ALA A 57 3.86 -11.68 7.46
N GLY A 58 3.45 -12.01 8.70
CA GLY A 58 3.55 -13.35 9.28
C GLY A 58 4.86 -13.55 10.04
N VAL A 59 4.73 -14.00 11.29
CA VAL A 59 5.86 -14.49 12.09
C VAL A 59 5.93 -16.01 11.85
N PRO A 60 7.12 -16.60 11.58
CA PRO A 60 7.22 -18.05 11.47
C PRO A 60 6.93 -18.65 12.85
N LEU A 61 5.83 -19.40 12.93
CA LEU A 61 5.44 -20.12 14.14
C LEU A 61 5.77 -21.59 13.92
N PHE A 62 6.56 -22.17 14.83
CA PHE A 62 6.91 -23.58 14.82
C PHE A 62 6.52 -24.20 16.16
N GLU A 63 6.03 -25.44 16.12
CA GLU A 63 5.57 -26.16 17.30
C GLU A 63 6.73 -26.67 18.16
N ASP A 64 7.86 -27.01 17.52
CA ASP A 64 9.08 -27.53 18.17
C ASP A 64 10.37 -27.07 17.48
N ASN A 65 11.51 -27.32 18.12
CA ASN A 65 12.85 -26.95 17.63
C ASN A 65 13.44 -27.94 16.60
N SER A 66 12.63 -28.79 15.98
CA SER A 66 13.11 -29.67 14.92
C SER A 66 13.40 -28.87 13.64
N GLU A 67 14.38 -29.33 12.87
CA GLU A 67 14.70 -28.74 11.56
C GLU A 67 13.47 -28.72 10.65
N PHE A 68 12.68 -29.80 10.68
CA PHE A 68 11.47 -29.91 9.87
C PHE A 68 10.39 -28.90 10.25
N ALA A 69 10.14 -28.69 11.54
CA ALA A 69 9.17 -27.70 12.01
C ALA A 69 9.60 -26.28 11.64
N MET A 70 10.90 -25.95 11.77
CA MET A 70 11.44 -24.66 11.36
C MET A 70 11.32 -24.43 9.85
N LEU A 71 11.66 -25.44 9.03
CA LEU A 71 11.51 -25.35 7.56
C LEU A 71 10.05 -25.20 7.14
N ARG A 72 9.13 -25.93 7.78
CA ARG A 72 7.70 -25.79 7.54
C ARG A 72 7.21 -24.38 7.88
N ALA A 73 7.60 -23.84 9.03
CA ALA A 73 7.18 -22.51 9.46
C ALA A 73 7.62 -21.42 8.46
N LEU A 74 8.84 -21.53 7.91
CA LEU A 74 9.33 -20.62 6.87
C LEU A 74 8.53 -20.75 5.56
N ALA A 75 8.18 -21.98 5.17
CA ALA A 75 7.37 -22.23 3.98
C ALA A 75 5.95 -21.68 4.15
N GLU A 76 5.31 -21.92 5.29
CA GLU A 76 3.99 -21.41 5.64
C GLU A 76 3.97 -19.89 5.70
N GLN A 77 4.96 -19.27 6.35
CA GLN A 77 5.14 -17.82 6.36
C GLN A 77 5.20 -17.26 4.92
N SER A 78 6.01 -17.88 4.06
CA SER A 78 6.21 -17.41 2.68
C SER A 78 4.94 -17.55 1.81
N HIS A 79 4.17 -18.62 2.01
CA HIS A 79 2.98 -18.91 1.22
C HIS A 79 1.69 -18.29 1.74
N LEU A 80 1.51 -18.23 3.07
CA LEU A 80 0.27 -17.76 3.72
C LEU A 80 0.40 -16.32 4.22
N GLY A 81 1.61 -15.89 4.58
CA GLY A 81 1.86 -14.51 5.03
C GLY A 81 1.65 -13.50 3.90
N CYS A 82 2.04 -13.84 2.67
CA CYS A 82 1.89 -12.95 1.53
C CYS A 82 0.42 -12.77 1.11
N SER A 83 -0.02 -11.52 0.96
CA SER A 83 -1.35 -11.13 0.50
C SER A 83 -1.42 -10.84 -1.00
N CYS A 84 -0.39 -11.20 -1.79
CA CYS A 84 -0.31 -10.86 -3.21
C CYS A 84 -1.47 -11.46 -4.02
N PRO A 85 -2.06 -10.73 -4.99
CA PRO A 85 -3.12 -11.25 -5.86
C PRO A 85 -2.74 -12.43 -6.74
N THR A 86 -1.43 -12.75 -6.83
CA THR A 86 -0.95 -14.00 -7.45
C THR A 86 -1.37 -15.25 -6.66
N TYR A 87 -1.67 -15.12 -5.37
CA TYR A 87 -2.18 -16.22 -4.55
C TYR A 87 -3.72 -16.33 -4.65
N ALA A 88 -4.24 -17.53 -4.36
CA ALA A 88 -5.66 -17.81 -4.51
C ALA A 88 -6.58 -17.03 -3.54
N ASP A 89 -6.06 -16.62 -2.39
CA ASP A 89 -6.85 -16.02 -1.32
C ASP A 89 -6.94 -14.48 -1.41
N ASN A 90 -7.64 -14.01 -2.44
CA ASN A 90 -7.92 -12.59 -2.64
C ASN A 90 -8.96 -12.03 -1.66
N LYS A 91 -9.76 -12.90 -1.02
CA LYS A 91 -10.78 -12.45 -0.05
C LYS A 91 -10.12 -11.97 1.23
N ARG A 92 -9.20 -12.77 1.80
CA ARG A 92 -8.44 -12.37 3.00
C ARG A 92 -7.70 -11.06 2.80
N ARG A 93 -7.13 -10.83 1.62
CA ARG A 93 -6.48 -9.56 1.27
C ARG A 93 -7.41 -8.37 1.42
N LEU A 94 -8.61 -8.44 0.83
CA LEU A 94 -9.60 -7.35 0.92
C LEU A 94 -10.09 -7.14 2.35
N ASP A 95 -10.38 -8.23 3.06
CA ASP A 95 -10.85 -8.18 4.44
C ASP A 95 -9.81 -7.52 5.36
N ASN A 96 -8.52 -7.86 5.20
CA ASN A 96 -7.42 -7.24 5.95
C ASN A 96 -7.28 -5.75 5.63
N ILE A 97 -7.31 -5.36 4.35
CA ILE A 97 -7.23 -3.96 3.95
C ILE A 97 -8.38 -3.16 4.59
N MET A 98 -9.62 -3.66 4.49
CA MET A 98 -10.78 -3.00 5.09
C MET A 98 -10.68 -2.94 6.62
N ALA A 99 -10.16 -3.97 7.27
CA ALA A 99 -9.95 -3.98 8.71
C ALA A 99 -8.99 -2.87 9.15
N VAL A 100 -7.82 -2.76 8.48
CA VAL A 100 -6.83 -1.72 8.77
C VAL A 100 -7.37 -0.33 8.46
N MET A 101 -8.11 -0.17 7.35
CA MET A 101 -8.72 1.12 7.01
C MET A 101 -9.73 1.58 8.07
N ARG A 102 -10.57 0.68 8.59
CA ARG A 102 -11.51 0.99 9.68
C ARG A 102 -10.81 1.31 10.98
N ASP A 103 -9.83 0.50 11.36
CA ASP A 103 -9.05 0.68 12.61
C ASP A 103 -8.34 2.03 12.65
N ARG A 104 -7.81 2.48 11.51
CA ARG A 104 -7.06 3.74 11.38
C ARG A 104 -7.90 4.93 10.89
N ASN A 105 -9.22 4.79 10.79
CA ASN A 105 -10.12 5.84 10.25
C ASN A 105 -9.68 6.39 8.87
N ILE A 106 -9.25 5.50 7.98
CA ILE A 106 -8.83 5.85 6.61
C ILE A 106 -10.04 5.72 5.68
N SER A 107 -10.39 6.83 5.01
CA SER A 107 -11.54 6.90 4.08
C SER A 107 -11.18 6.58 2.63
N GLY A 108 -9.90 6.69 2.24
CA GLY A 108 -9.44 6.54 0.86
C GLY A 108 -8.37 5.48 0.67
N LEU A 109 -8.50 4.70 -0.40
CA LEU A 109 -7.47 3.77 -0.87
C LEU A 109 -6.97 4.16 -2.25
N ILE A 110 -5.64 4.17 -2.41
CA ILE A 110 -4.96 4.37 -3.68
C ILE A 110 -4.32 3.04 -4.08
N LEU A 111 -4.75 2.49 -5.21
CA LEU A 111 -4.18 1.29 -5.81
C LEU A 111 -3.14 1.69 -6.86
N HIS A 112 -1.87 1.52 -6.52
CA HIS A 112 -0.75 1.69 -7.43
C HIS A 112 -0.50 0.43 -8.26
N ILE A 113 -0.51 0.56 -9.58
CA ILE A 113 -0.26 -0.52 -10.52
C ILE A 113 0.91 -0.12 -11.41
N LEU A 114 1.96 -0.95 -11.41
CA LEU A 114 3.03 -0.83 -12.39
C LEU A 114 2.53 -1.33 -13.74
N LYS A 115 2.76 -0.59 -14.82
CA LYS A 115 2.43 -1.06 -16.19
C LYS A 115 2.99 -2.47 -16.42
N GLY A 116 2.12 -3.39 -16.85
CA GLY A 116 2.45 -4.82 -17.03
C GLY A 116 2.18 -5.71 -15.81
N CYS A 117 1.71 -5.16 -14.69
CA CYS A 117 1.38 -5.93 -13.50
C CYS A 117 -0.06 -6.49 -13.56
N HIS A 118 -0.29 -7.45 -14.46
CA HIS A 118 -1.63 -8.01 -14.75
C HIS A 118 -2.40 -8.54 -13.52
N PRO A 119 -1.79 -9.23 -12.53
CA PRO A 119 -2.54 -9.73 -11.39
C PRO A 119 -3.25 -8.63 -10.58
N TYR A 120 -2.62 -7.47 -10.43
CA TYR A 120 -3.24 -6.34 -9.73
C TYR A 120 -4.31 -5.68 -10.58
N ASP A 121 -4.07 -5.56 -11.88
CA ASP A 121 -5.02 -4.93 -12.79
C ASP A 121 -6.33 -5.73 -12.88
N ILE A 122 -6.23 -7.06 -13.05
CA ILE A 122 -7.39 -7.95 -13.07
C ILE A 122 -8.14 -7.92 -11.73
N CYS A 123 -7.43 -7.89 -10.60
CA CYS A 123 -8.06 -7.86 -9.28
C CYS A 123 -8.63 -6.48 -8.90
N SER A 124 -8.21 -5.40 -9.58
CA SER A 124 -8.59 -4.03 -9.24
C SER A 124 -10.10 -3.80 -9.34
N PHE A 125 -10.77 -4.41 -10.33
CA PHE A 125 -12.20 -4.25 -10.55
C PHE A 125 -13.04 -4.75 -9.36
N LYS A 126 -12.76 -5.97 -8.90
CA LYS A 126 -13.47 -6.55 -7.75
C LYS A 126 -13.17 -5.79 -6.47
N MET A 127 -11.92 -5.35 -6.31
CA MET A 127 -11.49 -4.54 -5.16
C MET A 127 -12.22 -3.19 -5.11
N GLU A 128 -12.32 -2.49 -6.24
CA GLU A 128 -13.06 -1.24 -6.36
C GLU A 128 -14.54 -1.41 -5.97
N GLN A 129 -15.19 -2.43 -6.52
CA GLN A 129 -16.60 -2.71 -6.22
C GLN A 129 -16.83 -2.90 -4.72
N VAL A 130 -16.06 -3.80 -4.09
CA VAL A 130 -16.21 -4.11 -2.66
C VAL A 130 -15.93 -2.89 -1.79
N LEU A 131 -14.89 -2.10 -2.10
CA LEU A 131 -14.54 -0.91 -1.32
C LEU A 131 -15.62 0.17 -1.41
N ARG A 132 -16.16 0.42 -2.60
CA ARG A 132 -17.25 1.39 -2.80
C ARG A 132 -18.54 0.96 -2.10
N GLU A 133 -18.89 -0.32 -2.17
CA GLU A 133 -20.05 -0.88 -1.45
C GLU A 133 -19.92 -0.73 0.07
N ASN A 134 -18.69 -0.69 0.59
CA ASN A 134 -18.39 -0.47 2.01
C ASN A 134 -18.16 1.00 2.38
N GLY A 135 -18.41 1.95 1.46
CA GLY A 135 -18.31 3.39 1.71
C GLY A 135 -16.91 3.98 1.64
N PHE A 136 -15.92 3.24 1.11
CA PHE A 136 -14.55 3.75 0.92
C PHE A 136 -14.37 4.40 -0.44
N HIS A 137 -13.52 5.42 -0.50
CA HIS A 137 -13.07 6.02 -1.75
C HIS A 137 -11.93 5.22 -2.36
N PHE A 138 -11.96 5.03 -3.67
CA PHE A 138 -10.97 4.23 -4.39
C PHE A 138 -10.39 5.00 -5.59
N LEU A 139 -9.07 5.02 -5.72
CA LEU A 139 -8.36 5.55 -6.87
C LEU A 139 -7.36 4.53 -7.42
N ARG A 140 -7.55 4.11 -8.67
CA ARG A 140 -6.56 3.32 -9.42
C ARG A 140 -5.57 4.24 -10.13
N ILE A 141 -4.29 4.11 -9.83
CA ILE A 141 -3.21 4.78 -10.57
C ILE A 141 -2.36 3.71 -11.26
N GLU A 142 -2.13 3.90 -12.56
CA GLU A 142 -1.28 3.03 -13.36
C GLU A 142 -0.14 3.86 -13.91
N THR A 143 1.09 3.41 -13.69
CA THR A 143 2.28 4.16 -14.10
C THR A 143 3.46 3.24 -14.34
N ASP A 144 4.48 3.76 -15.02
CA ASP A 144 5.77 3.10 -15.17
C ASP A 144 6.86 3.88 -14.40
N GLN A 145 8.10 3.48 -14.63
CA GLN A 145 9.25 4.07 -13.97
C GLN A 145 9.65 5.45 -14.55
N SER A 146 9.05 5.89 -15.66
CA SER A 146 9.31 7.20 -16.25
C SER A 146 8.66 8.33 -15.43
N ARG A 147 8.98 9.59 -15.76
CA ARG A 147 8.38 10.77 -15.09
C ARG A 147 7.39 11.53 -15.96
N GLU A 148 7.12 11.06 -17.17
CA GLU A 148 6.34 11.81 -18.18
C GLU A 148 4.90 12.09 -17.76
N ASP A 149 4.28 11.15 -17.07
CA ASP A 149 2.90 11.21 -16.56
C ASP A 149 2.78 11.83 -15.15
N SER A 150 3.88 12.26 -14.53
CA SER A 150 3.90 12.77 -13.14
C SER A 150 2.91 13.92 -12.91
N LYS A 151 2.81 14.85 -13.87
CA LYS A 151 1.88 16.00 -13.77
C LYS A 151 0.42 15.56 -13.84
N SER A 152 0.13 14.59 -14.71
CA SER A 152 -1.23 14.02 -14.85
C SER A 152 -1.63 13.28 -13.58
N LEU A 153 -0.71 12.48 -13.01
CA LEU A 153 -0.92 11.79 -11.75
C LEU A 153 -1.12 12.77 -10.59
N LEU A 154 -0.32 13.84 -10.51
CA LEU A 154 -0.47 14.86 -9.47
C LEU A 154 -1.88 15.46 -9.45
N LEU A 155 -2.40 15.89 -10.59
CA LEU A 155 -3.76 16.44 -10.70
C LEU A 155 -4.85 15.46 -10.25
N ARG A 156 -4.68 14.17 -10.57
CA ARG A 156 -5.61 13.11 -10.14
C ARG A 156 -5.55 12.87 -8.63
N LEU A 157 -4.35 12.94 -8.04
CA LEU A 157 -4.15 12.82 -6.61
C LEU A 157 -4.72 14.03 -5.86
N GLU A 158 -4.50 15.26 -6.35
CA GLU A 158 -5.09 16.48 -5.79
C GLU A 158 -6.62 16.41 -5.82
N ALA A 159 -7.21 16.00 -6.95
CA ALA A 159 -8.66 15.82 -7.06
C ALA A 159 -9.19 14.74 -6.10
N PHE A 160 -8.43 13.66 -5.90
CA PHE A 160 -8.82 12.61 -4.94
C PHE A 160 -8.71 13.09 -3.50
N SER A 161 -7.64 13.82 -3.16
CA SER A 161 -7.42 14.43 -1.85
C SER A 161 -8.60 15.33 -1.44
N ALA A 162 -9.09 16.15 -2.37
CA ALA A 162 -10.24 17.02 -2.14
C ALA A 162 -11.57 16.27 -1.89
N VAL A 163 -11.69 15.01 -2.32
CA VAL A 163 -12.91 14.20 -2.14
C VAL A 163 -12.93 13.47 -0.79
N ILE A 164 -11.75 13.21 -0.21
CA ILE A 164 -11.61 12.40 1.02
C ILE A 164 -11.38 13.24 2.29
N GLN A 165 -11.15 14.55 2.13
CA GLN A 165 -11.15 15.56 3.19
C GLN A 165 -12.57 15.90 3.64
#